data_AF-A0A0T9USY3-F1
#
_entry.id   AF-A0A0T9USY3-F1
#
_cell.length_a   1.000
_cell.length_b   1.000
_cell.length_c   1.000
_cell.angle_alpha   90.00
_cell.angle_beta   90.00
_cell.angle_gamma   90.00
#
_symmetry.space_group_name_H-M   'P 1'
#
loop_
_entity.id
_entity.type
_entity.pdbx_description
1 polymer ?
#
loop_
_entity_poly.entity_id
_entity_poly.type
_entity_poly.pdbx_seq_one_letter_code
_entity_poly.pdbx_strand_id
1 'polypeptide(L)'
;MKVHNKSLAKKLLPFSLLALIPLAASSFAAEVAGGTINFNGSVVTTACAVSSNSANINVDMGQVRAATLSAAASEAPTLKKFSIVLEDCDSSVSQDVAVTFSGTPNNDDPTSLAVGSSVVAH
;
A
#
# COMPACT_ATOMS: atom_id res chain seq x y z
N MET A 1 -67.78 -13.99 -21.80
CA MET A 1 -69.15 -14.58 -21.91
C MET A 1 -69.13 -15.65 -22.99
N LYS A 2 -69.74 -16.83 -22.71
CA LYS A 2 -70.04 -17.97 -23.61
C LYS A 2 -68.83 -18.77 -24.12
N VAL A 3 -68.41 -19.87 -23.49
CA VAL A 3 -68.98 -21.25 -23.47
C VAL A 3 -69.64 -21.76 -24.77
N HIS A 4 -68.93 -22.66 -25.47
CA HIS A 4 -69.39 -23.99 -25.96
C HIS A 4 -68.22 -24.67 -26.68
N ASN A 5 -67.56 -25.71 -26.15
CA ASN A 5 -67.96 -27.13 -26.06
C ASN A 5 -68.25 -27.81 -27.41
N LYS A 6 -67.27 -28.54 -27.95
CA LYS A 6 -67.52 -29.76 -28.74
C LYS A 6 -66.51 -30.86 -28.38
N SER A 7 -67.03 -31.80 -27.59
CA SER A 7 -66.66 -33.21 -27.47
C SER A 7 -65.95 -33.80 -28.69
N LEU A 8 -64.85 -34.51 -28.48
CA LEU A 8 -64.40 -35.60 -29.34
C LEU A 8 -63.66 -36.67 -28.52
N ALA A 9 -64.48 -37.59 -28.01
CA ALA A 9 -64.27 -39.02 -27.83
C ALA A 9 -62.83 -39.57 -27.66
N LYS A 10 -62.56 -39.98 -26.42
CA LYS A 10 -61.93 -41.26 -26.00
C LYS A 10 -61.26 -42.10 -27.10
N LYS A 11 -59.93 -42.13 -27.07
CA LYS A 11 -59.14 -43.34 -27.33
C LYS A 11 -58.17 -43.55 -26.17
N LEU A 12 -58.49 -44.51 -25.32
CA LEU A 12 -57.61 -45.07 -24.29
C LEU A 12 -56.76 -46.16 -24.97
N LEU A 13 -55.43 -46.04 -24.91
CA LEU A 13 -54.45 -47.14 -25.04
C LEU A 13 -53.13 -46.68 -24.35
N PRO A 14 -52.31 -47.59 -23.79
CA PRO A 14 -51.60 -47.38 -22.53
C PRO A 14 -50.07 -47.22 -22.66
N PHE A 15 -49.44 -46.77 -21.56
CA PHE A 15 -48.05 -47.02 -21.18
C PHE A 15 -46.94 -46.41 -22.08
N SER A 16 -46.37 -45.29 -21.64
CA SER A 16 -44.95 -45.22 -21.23
C SER A 16 -44.63 -43.79 -20.80
N LEU A 17 -44.47 -43.60 -19.49
CA LEU A 17 -44.07 -42.34 -18.88
C LEU A 17 -42.56 -42.16 -19.11
N LEU A 18 -42.16 -41.62 -20.26
CA LEU A 18 -40.76 -41.25 -20.50
C LEU A 18 -40.50 -39.90 -19.83
N ALA A 19 -40.10 -39.96 -18.56
CA ALA A 19 -39.66 -38.81 -17.79
C ALA A 19 -38.45 -38.16 -18.47
N LEU A 20 -38.63 -36.95 -19.00
CA LEU A 20 -37.56 -36.13 -19.54
C LEU A 20 -36.79 -35.54 -18.35
N ILE A 21 -35.61 -36.09 -18.05
CA ILE A 21 -34.72 -35.60 -16.99
C ILE A 21 -34.12 -34.28 -17.47
N PRO A 22 -34.36 -33.13 -16.83
CA PRO A 22 -33.58 -31.93 -17.13
C PRO A 22 -32.16 -32.16 -16.62
N LEU A 23 -31.20 -32.27 -17.55
CA LEU A 23 -29.78 -32.13 -17.21
C LEU A 23 -29.60 -30.72 -16.64
N ALA A 24 -29.45 -30.65 -15.32
CA ALA A 24 -29.00 -29.44 -14.66
C ALA A 24 -27.62 -29.10 -15.23
N ALA A 25 -27.57 -28.07 -16.09
CA ALA A 25 -26.32 -27.45 -16.48
C ALA A 25 -25.69 -26.90 -15.20
N SER A 26 -24.72 -27.61 -14.66
CA SER A 26 -23.84 -27.11 -13.62
C SER A 26 -23.12 -25.91 -14.19
N SER A 27 -23.57 -24.71 -13.83
CA SER A 27 -22.83 -23.49 -14.07
C SER A 27 -21.52 -23.60 -13.31
N PHE A 28 -20.46 -23.98 -14.00
CA PHE A 28 -19.11 -23.80 -13.51
C PHE A 28 -18.89 -22.29 -13.43
N ALA A 29 -19.11 -21.73 -12.25
CA ALA A 29 -18.56 -20.43 -11.93
C ALA A 29 -17.04 -20.60 -12.02
N ALA A 30 -16.45 -20.07 -13.09
CA ALA A 30 -15.01 -19.94 -13.16
C ALA A 30 -14.61 -18.97 -12.06
N GLU A 31 -14.09 -19.49 -10.95
CA GLU A 31 -13.38 -18.67 -9.98
C GLU A 31 -12.13 -18.14 -10.68
N VAL A 32 -12.24 -16.93 -11.23
CA VAL A 32 -11.07 -16.19 -11.68
C VAL A 32 -10.22 -15.99 -10.43
N ALA A 33 -9.02 -16.57 -10.43
CA ALA A 33 -8.06 -16.37 -9.35
C ALA A 33 -7.81 -14.86 -9.21
N GLY A 34 -8.46 -14.24 -8.23
CA GLY A 34 -8.28 -12.84 -7.90
C GLY A 34 -6.88 -12.63 -7.34
N GLY A 35 -6.15 -11.67 -7.89
CA GLY A 35 -4.87 -11.24 -7.32
C GLY A 35 -5.07 -10.54 -5.98
N THR A 36 -4.07 -10.62 -5.11
CA THR A 36 -4.08 -9.90 -3.83
C THR A 36 -3.64 -8.45 -4.04
N ILE A 37 -4.53 -7.49 -3.73
CA ILE A 37 -4.17 -6.07 -3.68
C ILE A 37 -3.81 -5.73 -2.22
N ASN A 38 -2.56 -5.34 -1.99
CA ASN A 38 -2.08 -4.94 -0.67
C ASN A 38 -2.07 -3.41 -0.57
N PHE A 39 -3.05 -2.85 0.13
CA PHE A 39 -3.08 -1.43 0.45
C PHE A 39 -2.30 -1.20 1.76
N ASN A 40 -1.19 -0.49 1.67
CA ASN A 40 -0.38 -0.10 2.83
C ASN A 40 -0.51 1.42 3.02
N GLY A 41 -0.81 1.85 4.23
CA GLY A 41 -0.94 3.26 4.58
C GLY A 41 -0.91 3.44 6.09
N SER A 42 -0.46 4.60 6.55
CA SER A 42 -0.45 4.99 7.96
C SER A 42 -1.24 6.28 8.11
N VAL A 43 -2.11 6.34 9.12
CA VAL A 43 -2.87 7.55 9.47
C VAL A 43 -2.21 8.16 10.70
N VAL A 44 -1.54 9.28 10.50
CA VAL A 44 -0.93 10.08 11.57
C VAL A 44 -1.77 11.32 11.82
N THR A 45 -1.95 11.69 13.09
CA THR A 45 -2.70 12.89 13.51
C THR A 45 -1.85 14.17 13.46
N THR A 46 -0.87 14.20 12.55
CA THR A 46 0.03 15.34 12.36
C THR A 46 -0.64 16.38 11.48
N ALA A 47 -0.32 17.65 11.69
CA ALA A 47 -0.86 18.74 10.88
C ALA A 47 -0.52 18.60 9.39
N CYS A 48 0.51 17.83 9.04
CA CYS A 48 0.90 17.50 7.67
C CYS A 48 1.11 15.99 7.49
N ALA A 49 0.94 15.51 6.26
CA ALA A 49 1.39 14.18 5.83
C ALA A 49 2.80 14.25 5.25
N VAL A 50 3.66 13.27 5.54
CA VAL A 50 4.96 13.14 4.87
C VAL A 50 4.72 12.59 3.47
N SER A 51 5.25 13.26 2.44
CA SER A 51 5.06 12.80 1.07
C SER A 51 5.69 11.42 0.87
N SER A 52 5.09 10.59 -0.01
CA SER A 52 5.61 9.25 -0.30
C SER A 52 7.07 9.27 -0.81
N ASN A 53 7.47 10.35 -1.49
CA ASN A 53 8.84 10.55 -1.96
C ASN A 53 9.82 10.95 -0.82
N SER A 54 9.30 11.40 0.32
CA SER A 54 10.07 11.76 1.51
C SER A 54 10.03 10.70 2.61
N ALA A 55 9.17 9.68 2.46
CA ALA A 55 9.06 8.57 3.39
C ALA A 55 10.32 7.68 3.42
N ASN A 56 11.06 7.61 2.32
CA ASN A 56 12.34 6.94 2.25
C ASN A 56 13.32 7.75 1.38
N ILE A 57 14.24 8.47 2.03
CA ILE A 57 15.23 9.29 1.34
C ILE A 57 16.59 8.62 1.49
N ASN A 58 17.14 8.12 0.38
CA ASN A 58 18.53 7.68 0.33
C ASN A 58 19.42 8.84 -0.11
N VAL A 59 20.17 9.43 0.82
CA VAL A 59 21.12 10.50 0.53
C VAL A 59 22.50 9.90 0.30
N ASP A 60 22.96 9.90 -0.96
CA ASP A 60 24.30 9.43 -1.31
C ASP A 60 25.37 10.41 -0.80
N MET A 61 26.08 9.98 0.26
CA MET A 61 27.19 10.72 0.87
C MET A 61 28.47 10.68 0.03
N GLY A 62 28.55 9.81 -0.97
CA GLY A 62 29.74 9.59 -1.79
C GLY A 62 30.91 9.01 -0.98
N GLN A 63 32.10 9.12 -1.56
CA GLN A 63 33.35 8.70 -0.91
C GLN A 63 34.07 9.93 -0.34
N VAL A 64 34.26 9.94 0.98
CA VAL A 64 35.13 10.90 1.66
C VAL A 64 36.44 10.19 1.99
N ARG A 65 37.58 10.81 1.65
CA ARG A 65 38.88 10.22 1.97
C ARG A 65 39.11 10.30 3.48
N ALA A 66 39.53 9.20 4.10
CA ALA A 66 39.84 9.18 5.53
C ALA A 66 40.89 10.23 5.94
N ALA A 67 41.85 10.53 5.05
CA ALA A 67 42.84 11.60 5.27
C ALA A 67 42.22 12.99 5.40
N THR A 68 41.02 13.23 4.84
CA THR A 68 40.28 14.49 4.99
C THR A 68 39.55 14.57 6.32
N LEU A 69 39.34 13.44 7.00
CA LEU A 69 38.67 13.32 8.29
C LEU A 69 39.66 12.96 9.42
N SER A 70 40.96 13.21 9.21
CA SER A 70 42.02 12.71 10.10
C SER A 70 42.12 13.43 11.44
N ALA A 71 41.54 14.62 11.56
CA ALA A 71 41.47 15.37 12.82
C ALA A 71 40.04 15.35 13.37
N ALA A 72 39.90 15.36 14.69
CA ALA A 72 38.60 15.53 15.33
C ALA A 72 37.92 16.82 14.83
N ALA A 73 36.60 16.78 14.64
CA ALA A 73 35.79 17.87 14.06
C ALA A 73 36.14 18.25 12.60
N SER A 74 36.89 17.43 11.87
CA SER A 74 37.03 17.61 10.42
C SER A 74 35.73 17.28 9.71
N GLU A 75 35.34 18.11 8.75
CA GLU A 75 34.12 17.92 7.97
C GLU A 75 34.41 17.41 6.56
N ALA A 76 33.44 16.72 5.98
CA ALA A 76 33.51 16.36 4.57
C ALA A 76 33.51 17.65 3.71
N PRO A 77 34.32 17.70 2.63
CA PRO A 77 34.45 18.91 1.80
C PRO A 77 33.20 19.19 0.95
N THR A 78 32.23 18.28 0.91
CA THR A 78 31.01 18.41 0.11
C THR A 78 29.81 18.09 0.96
N LEU A 79 28.97 19.11 1.17
CA LEU A 79 27.68 18.98 1.82
C LEU A 79 26.68 18.34 0.86
N LYS A 80 25.90 17.38 1.38
CA LYS A 80 24.78 16.77 0.65
C LYS A 80 23.48 17.35 1.15
N LYS A 81 22.72 17.95 0.23
CA LYS A 81 21.41 18.51 0.52
C LYS A 81 20.35 17.44 0.30
N PHE A 82 19.38 17.39 1.21
CA PHE A 82 18.15 16.63 1.05
C PHE A 82 16.98 17.48 1.52
N SER A 83 15.76 17.09 1.17
CA SER A 83 14.55 17.82 1.54
C SER A 83 13.47 16.83 1.93
N ILE A 84 12.79 17.11 3.03
CA ILE A 84 11.61 16.39 3.48
C ILE A 84 10.41 17.22 3.04
N VAL A 85 9.62 16.68 2.12
CA VAL A 85 8.43 17.33 1.60
C VAL A 85 7.22 16.86 2.41
N LEU A 86 6.48 17.82 2.91
CA LEU A 86 5.22 17.62 3.60
C LEU A 86 4.08 18.06 2.70
N GLU A 87 3.01 17.27 2.67
CA GLU A 87 1.82 17.47 1.87
C GLU A 87 0.58 17.55 2.78
N ASP A 88 -0.50 18.13 2.27
CA ASP A 88 -1.78 18.23 2.97
C ASP A 88 -1.69 18.86 4.38
N CYS A 89 -0.87 19.90 4.51
CA CYS A 89 -0.71 20.63 5.76
C CYS A 89 -1.94 21.48 6.10
N ASP A 90 -2.52 21.27 7.28
CA ASP A 90 -3.56 22.12 7.85
C ASP A 90 -2.97 23.05 8.93
N SER A 91 -2.77 24.32 8.56
CA SER A 91 -2.25 25.37 9.44
C SER A 91 -3.18 25.73 10.60
N SER A 92 -4.44 25.29 10.59
CA SER A 92 -5.36 25.46 11.72
C SER A 92 -5.09 24.45 12.85
N VAL A 93 -4.43 23.33 12.55
CA VAL A 93 -4.07 22.28 13.51
C VAL A 93 -2.69 22.53 14.12
N SER A 94 -1.69 22.88 13.31
CA SER A 94 -0.37 23.32 13.78
C SER A 94 0.29 24.24 12.74
N GLN A 95 0.93 25.29 13.23
CA GLN A 95 1.73 26.21 12.42
C GLN A 95 3.21 25.82 12.42
N ASP A 96 3.62 25.04 13.43
CA ASP A 96 5.00 24.63 13.63
C ASP A 96 5.14 23.14 13.30
N VAL A 97 6.23 22.85 12.59
CA VAL A 97 6.68 21.50 12.26
C VAL A 97 8.06 21.32 12.86
N ALA A 98 8.22 20.30 13.69
CA ALA A 98 9.51 19.86 14.19
C ALA A 98 9.82 18.49 13.58
N VAL A 99 11.08 18.28 13.21
CA VAL A 99 11.58 17.00 12.73
C VAL A 99 12.67 16.53 13.67
N THR A 100 12.55 15.30 14.17
CA THR A 100 13.54 14.68 15.04
C THR A 100 14.23 13.56 14.29
N PHE A 101 15.57 13.62 14.21
CA PHE A 101 16.36 12.53 13.65
C PHE A 101 16.82 11.59 14.76
N SER A 102 16.58 10.30 14.56
CA SER A 102 17.02 9.23 15.46
C SER A 102 17.85 8.21 14.69
N GLY A 103 18.90 7.72 15.32
CA GLY A 103 19.81 6.74 14.72
C GLY A 103 20.87 6.30 15.72
N THR A 104 21.79 5.46 15.29
CA THR A 104 22.91 5.05 16.14
C THR A 104 23.88 6.24 16.30
N PRO A 105 24.14 6.72 17.52
CA PRO A 105 25.15 7.74 17.74
C PRO A 105 26.55 7.21 17.49
N ASN A 106 27.48 8.08 17.12
CA ASN A 106 28.90 7.75 17.07
C ASN A 106 29.45 7.56 18.50
N ASN A 107 30.38 6.62 18.69
CA ASN A 107 30.94 6.31 20.00
C ASN A 107 31.84 7.42 20.56
N ASP A 108 32.54 8.13 19.67
CA ASP A 108 33.46 9.22 20.03
C ASP A 108 32.75 10.57 20.12
N ASP A 109 31.62 10.74 19.40
CA ASP A 109 30.77 11.93 19.44
C ASP A 109 29.27 11.55 19.39
N PRO A 110 28.55 11.54 20.53
CA PRO A 110 27.16 11.14 20.58
C PRO A 110 26.18 12.12 19.94
N THR A 111 26.64 13.32 19.52
CA THR A 111 25.83 14.28 18.76
C THR A 111 25.85 14.02 17.26
N SER A 112 26.75 13.15 16.80
CA SER A 112 26.87 12.70 15.41
C SER A 112 26.34 11.28 15.24
N LEU A 113 25.91 10.94 14.02
CA LEU A 113 25.47 9.59 13.66
C LEU A 113 26.65 8.70 13.30
N ALA A 114 26.57 7.43 13.66
CA ALA A 114 27.56 6.42 13.30
C ALA A 114 27.54 6.16 11.77
N VAL A 115 28.72 5.92 11.20
CA VAL A 115 28.87 5.62 9.78
C VAL A 115 28.23 4.27 9.45
N GLY A 116 27.42 4.23 8.40
CA GLY A 116 26.74 3.01 7.95
C GLY A 116 25.46 2.67 8.70
N SER A 117 25.02 3.52 9.64
CA SER A 117 23.75 3.36 10.33
C SER A 117 22.59 4.01 9.56
N SER A 118 21.43 3.37 9.64
CA SER A 118 20.18 3.97 9.17
C SER A 118 19.67 5.02 10.15
N VAL A 119 19.11 6.09 9.60
CA VAL A 119 18.51 7.20 10.36
C VAL A 119 17.01 7.22 10.08
N VAL A 120 16.22 7.40 11.13
CA VAL A 120 14.77 7.54 11.05
C VAL A 120 14.40 8.95 11.49
N ALA A 121 13.71 9.68 10.62
CA ALA A 121 13.13 10.97 10.92
C ALA A 121 11.68 10.80 11.40
N HIS A 122 11.32 11.51 12.46
CA HIS A 122 9.98 11.57 13.05
C HIS A 122 9.45 12.99 13.07
#